data_AF-A0A096KTA3-F1
#
_entry.id   AF-A0A096KTA3-F1
#
_cell.length_a   1.000
_cell.length_b   1.000
_cell.length_c   1.000
_cell.angle_alpha   90.00
_cell.angle_beta   90.00
_cell.angle_gamma   90.00
#
_symmetry.space_group_name_H-M   'P 1'
#
loop_
_entity.id
_entity.type
_entity.pdbx_description
1 polymer ?
#
loop_
_entity_poly.entity_id
_entity_poly.type
_entity_poly.pdbx_seq_one_letter_code
_entity_poly.pdbx_strand_id
1 'polypeptide(L)'
;MSDAVRAEKIAHEVDDAARQLAQAGRLDLTREFIQHGDVTVYAHVTSVARTSLSFAERLGRVGVSIDRASLLRGALLHDYFLYDWHDPDPSHRLHGFRHPFFALARAEEDFELTSRERNIIVRHMFPLVPVPPTCREAWIVCLADKWCALRETVAGRLPRKDGADDSVSKASSEKRRGQTVETAIDMALGGATLAACPLSALVLSFAFYGFCGWAWESTVCAMLNHGRFANSGFLLGPCCPIYGVGGIACWLLLRGIPDASSQFVAAALVCSVIEYSVGALLEKTTGARFWDYSHLPFNLHGRICLYWACAFGLGALCICRLVEPALLGLLGHLPVLIVRLSAFIAAVAMMVDAACSLASWRRLSDQLERVRADLADRINESLADASDSMLERIPDSAIDSVAQTHVRSRAVNAWLAELGDAALDALREKASMPTFIADGARGLALAARRVADAAPSMPRPSLSRRLAGKRMSRPVPSVSLSRRDLRFFNAFPRLRINRYEGVIRATNLRDRAHELFRR
;
A
#
# COMPACT_ATOMS: atom_id res chain seq x y z
N MET A 1 4.03 -42.29 -12.58
CA MET A 1 3.24 -42.15 -11.33
C MET A 1 2.08 -41.20 -11.63
N SER A 2 0.84 -41.62 -11.42
CA SER A 2 -0.35 -40.77 -11.67
C SER A 2 -0.40 -39.61 -10.67
N ASP A 3 -1.11 -38.53 -11.03
CA ASP A 3 -1.22 -37.34 -10.18
C ASP A 3 -1.96 -37.61 -8.85
N ALA A 4 -2.89 -38.56 -8.84
CA ALA A 4 -3.60 -38.99 -7.63
C ALA A 4 -2.65 -39.65 -6.61
N VAL A 5 -1.78 -40.58 -7.05
CA VAL A 5 -0.81 -41.27 -6.19
C VAL A 5 0.21 -40.29 -5.60
N ARG A 6 0.56 -39.26 -6.37
CA ARG A 6 1.46 -38.18 -5.94
C ARG A 6 0.83 -37.31 -4.86
N ALA A 7 -0.43 -36.92 -5.05
CA ALA A 7 -1.18 -36.14 -4.07
C ALA A 7 -1.32 -36.89 -2.74
N GLU A 8 -1.59 -38.20 -2.80
CA GLU A 8 -1.69 -39.05 -1.61
C GLU A 8 -0.35 -39.16 -0.87
N LYS A 9 0.76 -39.33 -1.59
CA LYS A 9 2.10 -39.33 -0.99
C LYS A 9 2.43 -38.02 -0.29
N ILE A 10 2.12 -36.88 -0.92
CA ILE A 10 2.32 -35.55 -0.32
C ILE A 10 1.46 -35.39 0.93
N ALA A 11 0.20 -35.84 0.88
CA ALA A 11 -0.69 -35.74 2.04
C ALA A 11 -0.14 -36.52 3.23
N HIS A 12 0.32 -37.75 3.02
CA HIS A 12 0.92 -38.57 4.08
C HIS A 12 2.20 -37.92 4.66
N GLU A 13 3.06 -37.37 3.80
CA GLU A 13 4.29 -36.68 4.22
C GLU A 13 3.99 -35.45 5.09
N VAL A 14 2.96 -34.68 4.72
CA VAL A 14 2.52 -33.52 5.50
C VAL A 14 1.91 -33.95 6.84
N ASP A 15 1.08 -34.99 6.84
CA ASP A 15 0.43 -35.48 8.06
C ASP A 15 1.46 -36.05 9.05
N ASP A 16 2.49 -36.74 8.57
CA ASP A 16 3.61 -37.20 9.39
C ASP A 16 4.39 -36.04 10.02
N ALA A 17 4.77 -35.04 9.21
CA ALA A 17 5.50 -33.88 9.69
C ALA A 17 4.67 -33.05 10.69
N ALA A 18 3.37 -32.87 10.43
CA ALA A 18 2.47 -32.18 11.34
C ALA A 18 2.33 -32.94 12.68
N ARG A 19 2.23 -34.28 12.65
CA ARG A 19 2.22 -35.09 13.87
C ARG A 19 3.51 -34.95 14.68
N GLN A 20 4.66 -34.93 14.02
CA GLN A 20 5.94 -34.73 14.71
C GLN A 20 6.03 -33.35 15.36
N LEU A 21 5.63 -32.28 14.67
CA LEU A 21 5.59 -30.94 15.23
C LEU A 21 4.55 -30.78 16.35
N ALA A 22 3.45 -31.52 16.29
CA ALA A 22 2.46 -31.56 17.37
C ALA A 22 2.98 -32.28 18.62
N GLN A 23 3.76 -33.36 18.45
CA GLN A 23 4.39 -34.07 19.58
C GLN A 23 5.55 -33.29 20.20
N ALA A 24 6.34 -32.60 19.38
CA ALA A 24 7.51 -31.85 19.82
C ALA A 24 7.20 -30.43 20.27
N GLY A 25 6.00 -29.92 20.00
CA GLY A 25 5.58 -28.56 20.34
C GLY A 25 4.08 -28.47 20.59
N ARG A 26 3.47 -27.38 20.11
CA ARG A 26 2.08 -26.99 20.38
C ARG A 26 1.24 -26.84 19.10
N LEU A 27 1.63 -27.50 18.01
CA LEU A 27 0.93 -27.38 16.72
C LEU A 27 -0.55 -27.79 16.81
N ASP A 28 -0.92 -28.75 17.65
CA ASP A 28 -2.32 -29.14 17.82
C ASP A 28 -3.21 -28.04 18.42
N LEU A 29 -2.65 -27.07 19.19
CA LEU A 29 -3.43 -25.92 19.69
C LEU A 29 -3.99 -25.08 18.55
N THR A 30 -3.34 -25.07 17.38
CA THR A 30 -3.81 -24.31 16.21
C THR A 30 -5.12 -24.83 15.63
N ARG A 31 -5.64 -25.96 16.12
CA ARG A 31 -7.00 -26.45 15.79
C ARG A 31 -8.09 -25.62 16.44
N GLU A 32 -7.77 -24.91 17.53
CA GLU A 32 -8.73 -24.12 18.31
C GLU A 32 -8.91 -22.71 17.75
N PHE A 33 -7.96 -22.23 16.92
CA PHE A 33 -7.97 -20.88 16.36
C PHE A 33 -8.48 -20.86 14.93
N ILE A 34 -9.37 -19.92 14.62
CA ILE A 34 -9.89 -19.73 13.26
C ILE A 34 -8.94 -18.84 12.45
N GLN A 35 -8.67 -19.25 11.20
CA GLN A 35 -7.86 -18.49 10.25
C GLN A 35 -8.73 -17.76 9.23
N HIS A 36 -9.57 -18.50 8.48
CA HIS A 36 -10.40 -17.94 7.41
C HIS A 36 -11.78 -18.61 7.38
N GLY A 37 -12.86 -17.83 7.47
CA GLY A 37 -14.23 -18.38 7.44
C GLY A 37 -14.47 -19.32 8.62
N ASP A 38 -14.67 -20.61 8.34
CA ASP A 38 -14.78 -21.69 9.33
C ASP A 38 -13.54 -22.61 9.37
N VAL A 39 -12.44 -22.21 8.73
CA VAL A 39 -11.19 -22.97 8.63
C VAL A 39 -10.25 -22.63 9.79
N THR A 40 -9.79 -23.66 10.49
CA THR A 40 -8.83 -23.51 11.60
C THR A 40 -7.41 -23.23 11.09
N VAL A 41 -6.56 -22.62 11.91
CA VAL A 41 -5.14 -22.39 11.58
C VAL A 41 -4.45 -23.71 11.23
N TYR A 42 -4.73 -24.80 11.96
CA TYR A 42 -4.21 -26.13 11.66
C TYR A 42 -4.58 -26.61 10.25
N ALA A 43 -5.86 -26.48 9.88
CA ALA A 43 -6.34 -26.88 8.56
C ALA A 43 -5.74 -26.02 7.44
N HIS A 44 -5.54 -24.73 7.71
CA HIS A 44 -4.89 -23.80 6.79
C HIS A 44 -3.41 -24.19 6.56
N VAL A 45 -2.59 -24.29 7.60
CA VAL A 45 -1.15 -24.57 7.46
C VAL A 45 -0.87 -25.93 6.82
N THR A 46 -1.71 -26.95 7.09
CA THR A 46 -1.60 -28.25 6.41
C THR A 46 -1.96 -28.16 4.93
N SER A 47 -2.95 -27.36 4.55
CA SER A 47 -3.30 -27.10 3.15
C SER A 47 -2.22 -26.33 2.40
N VAL A 48 -1.60 -25.33 3.06
CA VAL A 48 -0.46 -24.58 2.53
C VAL A 48 0.76 -25.48 2.33
N ALA A 49 1.05 -26.36 3.30
CA ALA A 49 2.15 -27.33 3.19
C ALA A 49 1.98 -28.30 2.01
N ARG A 50 0.79 -28.88 1.83
CA ARG A 50 0.48 -29.77 0.69
C ARG A 50 0.63 -29.03 -0.65
N THR A 51 0.10 -27.81 -0.73
CA THR A 51 0.19 -26.97 -1.93
C THR A 51 1.63 -26.61 -2.25
N SER A 52 2.42 -26.27 -1.22
CA SER A 52 3.84 -25.93 -1.33
C SER A 52 4.67 -27.09 -1.89
N LEU A 53 4.46 -28.31 -1.38
CA LEU A 53 5.14 -29.50 -1.89
C LEU A 53 4.75 -29.84 -3.34
N SER A 54 3.48 -29.64 -3.70
CA SER A 54 3.02 -29.80 -5.09
C SER A 54 3.69 -28.80 -6.04
N PHE A 55 3.85 -27.55 -5.62
CA PHE A 55 4.61 -26.53 -6.36
C PHE A 55 6.09 -26.90 -6.49
N ALA A 56 6.72 -27.34 -5.41
CA ALA A 56 8.12 -27.77 -5.43
C ALA A 56 8.36 -28.94 -6.40
N GLU A 57 7.46 -29.92 -6.47
CA GLU A 57 7.57 -31.02 -7.43
C GLU A 57 7.38 -30.58 -8.88
N ARG A 58 6.53 -29.58 -9.14
CA ARG A 58 6.38 -29.01 -10.48
C ARG A 58 7.65 -28.27 -10.89
N LEU A 59 8.23 -27.49 -9.99
CA LEU A 59 9.49 -26.76 -10.22
C LEU A 59 10.69 -27.70 -10.40
N GLY A 60 10.74 -28.81 -9.64
CA GLY A 60 11.78 -29.83 -9.77
C GLY A 60 11.84 -30.47 -11.16
N ARG A 61 10.69 -30.64 -11.84
CA ARG A 61 10.65 -31.14 -13.23
C ARG A 61 11.35 -30.22 -14.24
N VAL A 62 11.46 -28.94 -13.92
CA VAL A 62 12.10 -27.92 -14.75
C VAL A 62 13.54 -27.63 -14.27
N GLY A 63 14.10 -28.50 -13.43
CA GLY A 63 15.49 -28.41 -12.96
C GLY A 63 15.72 -27.49 -11.76
N VAL A 64 14.67 -27.02 -11.09
CA VAL A 64 14.80 -26.15 -9.92
C VAL A 64 14.95 -27.00 -8.65
N SER A 65 16.14 -26.96 -8.03
CA SER A 65 16.37 -27.56 -6.71
C SER A 65 15.69 -26.73 -5.61
N ILE A 66 14.97 -27.42 -4.73
CA ILE A 66 14.22 -26.88 -3.58
C ILE A 66 14.52 -27.75 -2.35
N ASP A 67 14.82 -27.11 -1.22
CA ASP A 67 15.01 -27.76 0.06
C ASP A 67 13.64 -28.20 0.62
N ARG A 68 13.25 -29.45 0.29
CA ARG A 68 11.92 -29.99 0.61
C ARG A 68 11.63 -30.03 2.11
N ALA A 69 12.64 -30.33 2.93
CA ALA A 69 12.50 -30.42 4.39
C ALA A 69 12.24 -29.04 4.99
N SER A 70 13.06 -28.04 4.62
CA SER A 70 12.87 -26.65 5.08
C SER A 70 11.55 -26.07 4.58
N LEU A 71 11.14 -26.41 3.34
CA LEU A 71 9.87 -25.98 2.77
C LEU A 71 8.68 -26.52 3.56
N LEU A 72 8.65 -27.82 3.82
CA LEU A 72 7.56 -28.49 4.54
C LEU A 72 7.42 -27.94 5.96
N ARG A 73 8.53 -27.93 6.71
CA ARG A 73 8.52 -27.48 8.10
C ARG A 73 8.23 -25.99 8.22
N GLY A 74 8.83 -25.16 7.36
CA GLY A 74 8.53 -23.74 7.30
C GLY A 74 7.07 -23.44 6.92
N ALA A 75 6.47 -24.22 6.01
CA ALA A 75 5.06 -24.09 5.64
C ALA A 75 4.11 -24.47 6.78
N LEU A 76 4.43 -25.49 7.59
CA LEU A 76 3.61 -25.86 8.75
C LEU A 76 3.69 -24.84 9.90
N LEU A 77 4.78 -24.06 9.96
CA LEU A 77 5.04 -23.12 11.06
C LEU A 77 4.79 -21.64 10.70
N HIS A 78 4.41 -21.32 9.46
CA HIS A 78 4.32 -19.92 9.02
C HIS A 78 3.29 -19.09 9.81
N ASP A 79 2.21 -19.72 10.27
CA ASP A 79 1.14 -19.14 11.10
C ASP A 79 1.13 -19.68 12.54
N TYR A 80 2.30 -20.07 13.06
CA TYR A 80 2.44 -20.64 14.39
C TYR A 80 2.34 -19.60 15.53
N PHE A 81 1.36 -18.70 15.50
CA PHE A 81 1.26 -17.59 16.46
C PHE A 81 0.56 -17.94 17.79
N LEU A 82 -0.19 -19.05 17.84
CA LEU A 82 -0.80 -19.65 19.04
C LEU A 82 -1.78 -18.77 19.84
N TYR A 83 -2.60 -17.96 19.16
CA TYR A 83 -3.70 -17.20 19.76
C TYR A 83 -4.85 -17.04 18.76
N ASP A 84 -6.09 -16.77 19.20
CA ASP A 84 -7.15 -16.38 18.25
C ASP A 84 -7.06 -14.88 17.97
N TRP A 85 -6.93 -14.49 16.70
CA TRP A 85 -6.85 -13.09 16.32
C TRP A 85 -8.22 -12.44 16.13
N HIS A 86 -9.31 -13.22 16.15
CA HIS A 86 -10.68 -12.71 16.15
C HIS A 86 -11.10 -12.17 17.52
N ASP A 87 -10.38 -12.54 18.58
CA ASP A 87 -10.59 -11.97 19.91
C ASP A 87 -10.06 -10.52 19.97
N PRO A 88 -10.87 -9.57 20.46
CA PRO A 88 -10.52 -8.14 20.47
C PRO A 88 -9.53 -7.81 21.58
N ASP A 89 -8.32 -8.36 21.52
CA ASP A 89 -7.23 -8.07 22.44
C ASP A 89 -6.28 -6.99 21.83
N PRO A 90 -5.96 -5.90 22.56
CA PRO A 90 -5.05 -4.85 22.12
C PRO A 90 -3.66 -5.33 21.68
N SER A 91 -3.17 -6.46 22.20
CA SER A 91 -1.82 -6.99 21.96
C SER A 91 -1.63 -7.58 20.54
N HIS A 92 -2.71 -7.94 19.85
CA HIS A 92 -2.69 -8.51 18.49
C HIS A 92 -3.26 -7.57 17.40
N ARG A 93 -3.47 -6.28 17.70
CA ARG A 93 -3.91 -5.28 16.71
C ARG A 93 -2.96 -5.24 15.52
N LEU A 94 -3.52 -5.12 14.30
CA LEU A 94 -2.79 -5.23 13.02
C LEU A 94 -2.19 -6.63 12.77
N HIS A 95 -2.90 -7.69 13.15
CA HIS A 95 -2.50 -9.10 13.00
C HIS A 95 -1.77 -9.40 11.68
N GLY A 96 -2.33 -9.02 10.52
CA GLY A 96 -1.72 -9.26 9.20
C GLY A 96 -0.32 -8.67 8.98
N PHE A 97 0.10 -7.66 9.75
CA PHE A 97 1.44 -7.06 9.65
C PHE A 97 2.43 -7.62 10.67
N ARG A 98 1.94 -8.31 11.70
CA ARG A 98 2.73 -8.68 12.88
C ARG A 98 2.79 -10.17 13.15
N HIS A 99 1.79 -10.95 12.73
CA HIS A 99 1.79 -12.40 12.98
C HIS A 99 3.01 -13.14 12.43
N PRO A 100 3.69 -12.74 11.32
CA PRO A 100 4.91 -13.44 10.90
C PRO A 100 6.03 -13.37 11.95
N PHE A 101 6.09 -12.27 12.71
CA PHE A 101 7.07 -12.11 13.79
C PHE A 101 6.65 -12.87 15.06
N PHE A 102 5.35 -12.90 15.36
CA PHE A 102 4.83 -13.70 16.48
C PHE A 102 4.97 -15.20 16.22
N ALA A 103 4.62 -15.66 15.02
CA ALA A 103 4.79 -17.03 14.58
C ALA A 103 6.27 -17.46 14.64
N LEU A 104 7.19 -16.58 14.21
CA LEU A 104 8.62 -16.83 14.34
C LEU A 104 9.03 -16.97 15.81
N ALA A 105 8.65 -16.03 16.67
CA ALA A 105 9.02 -16.06 18.09
C ALA A 105 8.52 -17.33 18.80
N ARG A 106 7.26 -17.72 18.55
CA ARG A 106 6.69 -18.96 19.11
C ARG A 106 7.31 -20.22 18.54
N ALA A 107 7.64 -20.23 17.25
CA ALA A 107 8.33 -21.36 16.65
C ALA A 107 9.77 -21.49 17.19
N GLU A 108 10.44 -20.39 17.52
CA GLU A 108 11.77 -20.41 18.15
C GLU A 108 11.76 -20.82 19.63
N GLU A 109 10.64 -20.64 20.34
CA GLU A 109 10.44 -21.18 21.69
C GLU A 109 10.39 -22.71 21.70
N ASP A 110 9.72 -23.30 20.71
CA ASP A 110 9.43 -24.73 20.69
C ASP A 110 10.42 -25.54 19.81
N PHE A 111 11.09 -24.89 18.85
CA PHE A 111 11.87 -25.57 17.82
C PHE A 111 13.19 -24.89 17.46
N GLU A 112 14.22 -25.71 17.21
CA GLU A 112 15.41 -25.25 16.51
C GLU A 112 15.12 -25.08 15.02
N LEU A 113 15.07 -23.83 14.57
CA LEU A 113 14.84 -23.48 13.17
C LEU A 113 16.15 -23.33 12.40
N THR A 114 16.10 -23.55 11.09
CA THR A 114 17.16 -23.17 10.14
C THR A 114 17.00 -21.72 9.68
N SER A 115 18.03 -21.14 9.07
CA SER A 115 17.91 -19.79 8.46
C SER A 115 16.85 -19.73 7.35
N ARG A 116 16.61 -20.83 6.63
CA ARG A 116 15.57 -20.92 5.60
C ARG A 116 14.18 -20.97 6.21
N GLU A 117 13.96 -21.78 7.24
CA GLU A 117 12.67 -21.87 7.95
C GLU A 117 12.29 -20.51 8.56
N ARG A 118 13.23 -19.83 9.23
CA ARG A 118 13.00 -18.46 9.72
C ARG A 118 12.60 -17.50 8.62
N ASN A 119 13.23 -17.63 7.44
CA ASN A 119 12.91 -16.78 6.28
C ASN A 119 11.50 -17.03 5.75
N ILE A 120 11.10 -18.30 5.67
CA ILE A 120 9.75 -18.70 5.26
C ILE A 120 8.73 -18.06 6.21
N ILE A 121 8.89 -18.27 7.52
CA ILE A 121 7.94 -17.78 8.52
C ILE A 121 7.86 -16.25 8.51
N VAL A 122 8.97 -15.53 8.56
CA VAL A 122 8.91 -14.06 8.72
C VAL A 122 8.51 -13.32 7.43
N ARG A 123 8.67 -13.94 6.25
CA ARG A 123 8.46 -13.27 4.94
C ARG A 123 7.28 -13.79 4.15
N HIS A 124 6.54 -14.77 4.66
CA HIS A 124 5.42 -15.34 3.91
C HIS A 124 4.35 -14.28 3.58
N MET A 125 4.13 -13.24 4.39
CA MET A 125 3.14 -12.19 4.13
C MET A 125 3.54 -11.13 3.08
N PHE A 126 4.64 -11.28 2.34
CA PHE A 126 4.94 -10.37 1.23
C PHE A 126 3.80 -10.37 0.18
N PRO A 127 3.33 -9.21 -0.35
CA PRO A 127 3.84 -7.85 -0.16
C PRO A 127 3.22 -7.04 0.98
N LEU A 128 2.32 -7.64 1.78
CA LEU A 128 1.67 -6.95 2.91
C LEU A 128 2.69 -6.55 3.98
N VAL A 129 3.56 -7.48 4.38
CA VAL A 129 4.80 -7.14 5.10
C VAL A 129 5.86 -6.84 4.04
N PRO A 130 6.37 -5.58 3.94
CA PRO A 130 7.17 -5.12 2.82
C PRO A 130 8.64 -5.59 2.90
N VAL A 131 8.86 -6.86 3.21
CA VAL A 131 10.16 -7.53 3.29
C VAL A 131 10.10 -8.75 2.36
N PRO A 132 10.71 -8.71 1.16
CA PRO A 132 10.56 -9.76 0.15
C PRO A 132 11.27 -11.05 0.56
N PRO A 133 10.73 -12.25 0.24
CA PRO A 133 11.40 -13.53 0.48
C PRO A 133 12.80 -13.59 -0.14
N THR A 134 13.79 -14.15 0.57
CA THR A 134 15.18 -14.28 0.07
C THR A 134 15.57 -15.69 -0.30
N CYS A 135 14.74 -16.69 -0.02
CA CYS A 135 14.91 -18.05 -0.51
C CYS A 135 13.71 -18.50 -1.37
N ARG A 136 13.94 -19.53 -2.20
CA ARG A 136 12.92 -20.05 -3.13
C ARG A 136 11.74 -20.65 -2.38
N GLU A 137 12.03 -21.32 -1.27
CA GLU A 137 11.06 -21.96 -0.39
C GLU A 137 10.09 -20.92 0.18
N ALA A 138 10.60 -19.77 0.63
CA ALA A 138 9.77 -18.69 1.16
C ALA A 138 8.88 -18.05 0.09
N TRP A 139 9.34 -17.98 -1.18
CA TRP A 139 8.48 -17.59 -2.30
C TRP A 139 7.37 -18.60 -2.56
N ILE A 140 7.66 -19.91 -2.47
CA ILE A 140 6.66 -20.97 -2.65
C ILE A 140 5.58 -20.89 -1.57
N VAL A 141 5.98 -20.82 -0.29
CA VAL A 141 5.02 -20.71 0.83
C VAL A 141 4.23 -19.42 0.72
N CYS A 142 4.89 -18.30 0.40
CA CYS A 142 4.20 -17.04 0.17
C CYS A 142 3.10 -17.18 -0.89
N LEU A 143 3.34 -17.79 -2.04
CA LEU A 143 2.31 -17.97 -3.08
C LEU A 143 1.23 -18.99 -2.67
N ALA A 144 1.62 -20.10 -2.03
CA ALA A 144 0.72 -21.16 -1.60
C ALA A 144 -0.28 -20.68 -0.53
N ASP A 145 0.20 -19.86 0.42
CA ASP A 145 -0.62 -19.21 1.45
C ASP A 145 -1.76 -18.38 0.83
N LYS A 146 -1.47 -17.46 -0.11
CA LYS A 146 -2.50 -16.62 -0.76
C LYS A 146 -3.48 -17.47 -1.54
N TRP A 147 -2.99 -18.55 -2.16
CA TRP A 147 -3.84 -19.47 -2.90
C TRP A 147 -4.82 -20.20 -1.98
N CYS A 148 -4.34 -20.74 -0.85
CA CYS A 148 -5.17 -21.39 0.17
C CYS A 148 -6.16 -20.40 0.80
N ALA A 149 -5.69 -19.24 1.25
CA ALA A 149 -6.52 -18.20 1.85
C ALA A 149 -7.66 -17.73 0.94
N LEU A 150 -7.38 -17.56 -0.37
CA LEU A 150 -8.40 -17.22 -1.36
C LEU A 150 -9.44 -18.34 -1.50
N ARG A 151 -9.00 -19.60 -1.60
CA ARG A 151 -9.90 -20.76 -1.74
C ARG A 151 -10.80 -20.93 -0.52
N GLU A 152 -10.25 -20.80 0.67
CA GLU A 152 -10.95 -20.95 1.94
C GLU A 152 -12.00 -19.83 2.12
N THR A 153 -11.63 -18.58 1.81
CA THR A 153 -12.53 -17.44 1.88
C THR A 153 -13.69 -17.52 0.86
N VAL A 154 -13.44 -18.07 -0.34
CA VAL A 154 -14.48 -18.24 -1.36
C VAL A 154 -15.42 -19.41 -1.03
N ALA A 155 -14.87 -20.53 -0.56
CA ALA A 155 -15.66 -21.71 -0.18
C ALA A 155 -16.61 -21.44 1.00
N GLY A 156 -16.20 -20.62 1.97
CA GLY A 156 -17.06 -20.22 3.10
C GLY A 156 -18.25 -19.32 2.75
N ARG A 157 -18.36 -18.83 1.51
CA ARG A 157 -19.45 -17.92 1.05
C ARG A 157 -20.57 -18.62 0.26
N LEU A 158 -20.49 -19.93 0.07
CA LEU A 158 -21.55 -20.70 -0.58
C LEU A 158 -22.62 -21.15 0.44
N PRO A 159 -23.93 -20.98 0.15
CA PRO A 159 -24.98 -21.28 1.11
C PRO A 159 -25.01 -22.77 1.47
N ARG A 160 -25.00 -23.03 2.77
CA ARG A 160 -25.14 -24.36 3.37
C ARG A 160 -26.60 -24.80 3.21
N LYS A 161 -26.83 -25.89 2.47
CA LYS A 161 -28.16 -26.51 2.37
C LYS A 161 -28.37 -27.33 3.65
N ASP A 162 -29.02 -26.74 4.65
CA ASP A 162 -29.35 -27.43 5.89
C ASP A 162 -30.53 -28.39 5.69
N GLY A 163 -30.44 -29.56 6.31
CA GLY A 163 -31.50 -30.56 6.37
C GLY A 163 -31.06 -31.94 6.86
N ALA A 164 -31.14 -32.14 8.19
CA ALA A 164 -31.40 -33.37 8.95
C ALA A 164 -30.31 -34.46 9.19
N ASP A 165 -30.23 -34.79 10.49
CA ASP A 165 -29.79 -36.00 11.22
C ASP A 165 -28.37 -36.59 11.10
N ASP A 166 -27.59 -36.22 12.13
CA ASP A 166 -26.77 -36.98 13.08
C ASP A 166 -26.07 -38.30 12.72
N SER A 167 -24.77 -38.24 13.05
CA SER A 167 -23.90 -39.30 13.54
C SER A 167 -23.68 -40.50 12.61
N VAL A 168 -22.53 -40.48 11.91
CA VAL A 168 -21.67 -41.61 11.46
C VAL A 168 -20.90 -41.26 10.16
N SER A 169 -21.24 -40.19 9.44
CA SER A 169 -20.64 -39.91 8.11
C SER A 169 -19.49 -38.89 8.04
N LYS A 170 -19.01 -38.34 9.17
CA LYS A 170 -18.05 -37.20 9.17
C LYS A 170 -16.74 -37.47 8.41
N ALA A 171 -16.20 -38.70 8.42
CA ALA A 171 -14.96 -39.02 7.72
C ALA A 171 -15.12 -39.22 6.19
N SER A 172 -16.31 -39.61 5.71
CA SER A 172 -16.58 -39.83 4.29
C SER A 172 -17.06 -38.54 3.60
N SER A 173 -17.78 -37.69 4.33
CA SER A 173 -18.27 -36.40 3.86
C SER A 173 -17.15 -35.40 3.59
N GLU A 174 -16.11 -35.34 4.42
CA GLU A 174 -14.94 -34.45 4.18
C GLU A 174 -14.15 -34.86 2.94
N LYS A 175 -13.94 -36.18 2.71
CA LYS A 175 -13.23 -36.70 1.54
C LYS A 175 -14.00 -36.43 0.24
N ARG A 176 -15.34 -36.57 0.28
CA ARG A 176 -16.23 -36.32 -0.87
C ARG A 176 -16.46 -34.83 -1.13
N ARG A 177 -16.53 -34.00 -0.08
CA ARG A 177 -16.67 -32.53 -0.17
C ARG A 177 -15.36 -31.87 -0.62
N GLY A 178 -14.22 -32.38 -0.16
CA GLY A 178 -12.89 -32.04 -0.69
C GLY A 178 -12.79 -32.35 -2.18
N GLN A 179 -13.12 -33.58 -2.61
CA GLN A 179 -13.10 -33.97 -4.02
C GLN A 179 -14.12 -33.22 -4.89
N THR A 180 -15.34 -32.95 -4.41
CA THR A 180 -16.36 -32.28 -5.22
C THR A 180 -16.04 -30.78 -5.35
N VAL A 181 -15.43 -30.17 -4.34
CA VAL A 181 -14.92 -28.80 -4.41
C VAL A 181 -13.62 -28.73 -5.23
N GLU A 182 -12.72 -29.71 -5.15
CA GLU A 182 -11.57 -29.82 -6.05
C GLU A 182 -12.01 -30.01 -7.50
N THR A 183 -13.02 -30.84 -7.77
CA THR A 183 -13.53 -31.08 -9.12
C THR A 183 -14.37 -29.91 -9.64
N ALA A 184 -15.13 -29.23 -8.78
CA ALA A 184 -15.90 -28.04 -9.15
C ALA A 184 -15.00 -26.79 -9.30
N ILE A 185 -13.90 -26.70 -8.55
CA ILE A 185 -12.86 -25.68 -8.72
C ILE A 185 -11.95 -26.05 -9.90
N ASP A 186 -11.65 -27.31 -10.16
CA ASP A 186 -11.03 -27.76 -11.41
C ASP A 186 -12.00 -27.66 -12.60
N MET A 187 -13.31 -27.55 -12.40
CA MET A 187 -14.29 -27.17 -13.44
C MET A 187 -14.53 -25.65 -13.49
N ALA A 188 -14.25 -24.88 -12.43
CA ALA A 188 -14.31 -23.42 -12.46
C ALA A 188 -12.99 -22.79 -12.95
N LEU A 189 -11.86 -23.43 -12.66
CA LEU A 189 -10.51 -23.15 -13.18
C LEU A 189 -10.16 -23.99 -14.41
N GLY A 190 -10.79 -25.15 -14.62
CA GLY A 190 -10.75 -25.87 -15.90
C GLY A 190 -11.91 -25.54 -16.83
N GLY A 191 -12.92 -24.80 -16.35
CA GLY A 191 -13.87 -24.05 -17.18
C GLY A 191 -13.37 -22.65 -17.51
N ALA A 192 -12.44 -22.11 -16.71
CA ALA A 192 -11.53 -21.04 -17.11
C ALA A 192 -10.23 -21.66 -17.63
N THR A 193 -10.32 -22.44 -18.71
CA THR A 193 -9.15 -22.75 -19.51
C THR A 193 -8.44 -21.46 -19.92
N LEU A 194 -7.39 -21.13 -19.17
CA LEU A 194 -6.14 -20.53 -19.66
C LEU A 194 -5.60 -21.30 -20.89
N ALA A 195 -6.20 -22.43 -21.27
CA ALA A 195 -5.95 -23.15 -22.52
C ALA A 195 -6.43 -22.41 -23.78
N ALA A 196 -7.14 -21.27 -23.69
CA ALA A 196 -7.52 -20.50 -24.89
C ALA A 196 -6.58 -19.32 -25.23
N CYS A 197 -5.75 -18.84 -24.28
CA CYS A 197 -4.86 -17.71 -24.54
C CYS A 197 -3.53 -17.86 -23.77
N PRO A 198 -2.37 -17.92 -24.45
CA PRO A 198 -1.09 -18.09 -23.80
C PRO A 198 -0.74 -16.88 -22.91
N LEU A 199 -0.11 -17.11 -21.76
CA LEU A 199 0.30 -16.05 -20.82
C LEU A 199 1.09 -14.91 -21.50
N SER A 200 1.91 -15.26 -22.50
CA SER A 200 2.65 -14.27 -23.30
C SER A 200 1.73 -13.30 -24.05
N ALA A 201 0.59 -13.77 -24.56
CA ALA A 201 -0.38 -12.90 -25.21
C ALA A 201 -1.05 -11.99 -24.19
N LEU A 202 -1.40 -12.47 -22.99
CA LEU A 202 -1.95 -11.62 -21.93
C LEU A 202 -0.97 -10.54 -21.47
N VAL A 203 0.33 -10.84 -21.37
CA VAL A 203 1.35 -9.83 -21.05
C VAL A 203 1.41 -8.75 -22.15
N LEU A 204 1.28 -9.15 -23.42
CA LEU A 204 1.23 -8.19 -24.53
C LEU A 204 -0.08 -7.41 -24.56
N SER A 205 -1.23 -8.02 -24.25
CA SER A 205 -2.50 -7.31 -24.06
C SER A 205 -2.40 -6.30 -22.91
N PHE A 206 -1.74 -6.65 -21.80
CA PHE A 206 -1.48 -5.72 -20.69
C PHE A 206 -0.70 -4.51 -21.17
N ALA A 207 0.40 -4.75 -21.89
CA ALA A 207 1.25 -3.69 -22.42
C ALA A 207 0.49 -2.82 -23.43
N PHE A 208 -0.31 -3.43 -24.30
CA PHE A 208 -1.14 -2.75 -25.29
C PHE A 208 -2.16 -1.83 -24.63
N TYR A 209 -2.98 -2.33 -23.70
CA TYR A 209 -3.96 -1.50 -23.00
C TYR A 209 -3.31 -0.45 -22.11
N GLY A 210 -2.18 -0.78 -21.48
CA GLY A 210 -1.38 0.20 -20.75
C GLY A 210 -0.90 1.33 -21.64
N PHE A 211 -0.46 1.02 -22.86
CA PHE A 211 -0.07 2.01 -23.87
C PHE A 211 -1.27 2.83 -24.38
N CYS A 212 -2.41 2.19 -24.68
CA CYS A 212 -3.63 2.90 -25.09
C CYS A 212 -4.11 3.87 -24.01
N GLY A 213 -4.09 3.44 -22.74
CA GLY A 213 -4.39 4.29 -21.60
C GLY A 213 -3.42 5.45 -21.46
N TRP A 214 -2.12 5.19 -21.61
CA TRP A 214 -1.11 6.25 -21.65
C TRP A 214 -1.35 7.24 -22.80
N ALA A 215 -1.67 6.76 -23.99
CA ALA A 215 -1.94 7.60 -25.15
C ALA A 215 -3.18 8.48 -24.88
N TRP A 216 -4.25 7.91 -24.34
CA TRP A 216 -5.46 8.65 -23.96
C TRP A 216 -5.17 9.74 -22.92
N GLU A 217 -4.48 9.41 -21.83
CA GLU A 217 -4.14 10.36 -20.77
C GLU A 217 -3.18 11.44 -21.28
N SER A 218 -2.13 11.03 -22.00
CA SER A 218 -1.04 11.91 -22.40
C SER A 218 -1.37 12.80 -23.60
N THR A 219 -2.39 12.44 -24.37
CA THR A 219 -2.88 13.24 -25.50
C THR A 219 -4.22 13.87 -25.17
N VAL A 220 -5.31 13.10 -25.15
CA VAL A 220 -6.67 13.63 -25.01
C VAL A 220 -6.86 14.34 -23.68
N CYS A 221 -6.58 13.67 -22.56
CA CYS A 221 -6.77 14.30 -21.24
C CYS A 221 -5.77 15.45 -21.01
N ALA A 222 -4.51 15.29 -21.42
CA ALA A 222 -3.51 16.35 -21.33
C ALA A 222 -3.88 17.58 -22.20
N MET A 223 -4.41 17.38 -23.41
CA MET A 223 -4.88 18.48 -24.26
C MET A 223 -6.09 19.17 -23.65
N LEU A 224 -7.05 18.43 -23.10
CA LEU A 224 -8.24 19.00 -22.44
C LEU A 224 -7.88 19.77 -21.16
N ASN A 225 -6.90 19.28 -20.39
CA ASN A 225 -6.52 19.90 -19.11
C ASN A 225 -5.49 21.03 -19.25
N HIS A 226 -4.54 20.90 -20.20
CA HIS A 226 -3.36 21.78 -20.32
C HIS A 226 -3.17 22.41 -21.70
N GLY A 227 -3.92 21.97 -22.73
CA GLY A 227 -3.72 22.40 -24.10
C GLY A 227 -2.41 21.90 -24.74
N ARG A 228 -1.75 20.89 -24.16
CA ARG A 228 -0.50 20.32 -24.67
C ARG A 228 -0.33 18.85 -24.31
N PHE A 229 0.61 18.20 -24.99
CA PHE A 229 1.01 16.84 -24.66
C PHE A 229 1.72 16.82 -23.30
N ALA A 230 1.38 15.87 -22.46
CA ALA A 230 2.04 15.65 -21.19
C ALA A 230 2.23 14.16 -20.97
N ASN A 231 3.46 13.71 -20.74
CA ASN A 231 3.71 12.32 -20.38
C ASN A 231 3.00 12.00 -19.05
N SER A 232 1.85 11.34 -19.14
CA SER A 232 0.92 11.14 -18.05
C SER A 232 1.07 9.75 -17.45
N GLY A 233 0.67 9.60 -16.18
CA GLY A 233 0.80 8.34 -15.45
C GLY A 233 2.04 8.26 -14.57
N PHE A 234 2.11 7.16 -13.82
CA PHE A 234 3.14 6.97 -12.79
C PHE A 234 4.46 6.47 -13.38
N LEU A 235 4.41 5.64 -14.42
CA LEU A 235 5.60 5.13 -15.10
C LEU A 235 6.33 6.25 -15.87
N LEU A 236 7.59 6.03 -16.22
CA LEU A 236 8.41 6.96 -17.01
C LEU A 236 8.13 6.77 -18.52
N GLY A 237 7.95 5.53 -18.93
CA GLY A 237 7.64 5.12 -20.28
C GLY A 237 6.15 5.17 -20.60
N PRO A 238 5.79 4.85 -21.85
CA PRO A 238 4.46 5.06 -22.39
C PRO A 238 3.47 3.98 -21.95
N CYS A 239 3.25 3.86 -20.65
CA CYS A 239 2.36 2.85 -20.08
C CYS A 239 1.65 3.37 -18.84
N CYS A 240 0.33 3.25 -18.83
CA CYS A 240 -0.50 3.51 -17.66
C CYS A 240 -1.06 2.17 -17.14
N PRO A 241 -0.44 1.55 -16.11
CA PRO A 241 -0.73 0.17 -15.71
C PRO A 241 -2.18 -0.12 -15.35
N ILE A 242 -2.92 0.87 -14.82
CA ILE A 242 -4.32 0.70 -14.44
C ILE A 242 -5.20 0.34 -15.64
N TYR A 243 -4.91 0.87 -16.83
CA TYR A 243 -5.60 0.51 -18.07
C TYR A 243 -5.25 -0.91 -18.52
N GLY A 244 -3.99 -1.32 -18.33
CA GLY A 244 -3.54 -2.71 -18.55
C GLY A 244 -4.31 -3.72 -17.69
N VAL A 245 -4.40 -3.45 -16.38
CA VAL A 245 -5.18 -4.25 -15.43
C VAL A 245 -6.67 -4.24 -15.80
N GLY A 246 -7.23 -3.06 -16.05
CA GLY A 246 -8.64 -2.89 -16.37
C GLY A 246 -9.06 -3.61 -17.64
N GLY A 247 -8.29 -3.50 -18.73
CA GLY A 247 -8.58 -4.16 -20.00
C GLY A 247 -8.58 -5.69 -19.89
N ILE A 248 -7.56 -6.25 -19.24
CA ILE A 248 -7.49 -7.70 -19.01
C ILE A 248 -8.60 -8.18 -18.07
N ALA A 249 -8.85 -7.45 -16.99
CA ALA A 249 -9.92 -7.80 -16.05
C ALA A 249 -11.29 -7.80 -16.74
N CYS A 250 -11.58 -6.78 -17.56
CA CYS A 250 -12.80 -6.72 -18.34
C CYS A 250 -12.91 -7.92 -19.28
N TRP A 251 -11.86 -8.24 -20.04
CA TRP A 251 -11.92 -9.36 -20.96
C TRP A 251 -12.08 -10.71 -20.23
N LEU A 252 -11.28 -10.98 -19.20
CA LEU A 252 -11.35 -12.25 -18.48
C LEU A 252 -12.69 -12.46 -17.76
N LEU A 253 -13.23 -11.42 -17.13
CA LEU A 253 -14.43 -11.51 -16.30
C LEU A 253 -15.73 -11.36 -17.10
N LEU A 254 -15.71 -10.58 -18.19
CA LEU A 254 -16.95 -10.10 -18.82
C LEU A 254 -17.16 -10.62 -20.25
N ARG A 255 -16.17 -11.24 -20.91
CA ARG A 255 -16.29 -11.75 -22.29
C ARG A 255 -17.44 -12.74 -22.50
N GLY A 256 -17.86 -13.45 -21.44
CA GLY A 256 -18.94 -14.43 -21.49
C GLY A 256 -20.36 -13.84 -21.42
N ILE A 257 -20.50 -12.53 -21.21
CA ILE A 257 -21.81 -11.88 -21.11
C ILE A 257 -22.32 -11.58 -22.53
N PRO A 258 -23.44 -12.19 -22.98
CA PRO A 258 -23.93 -12.01 -24.33
C PRO A 258 -24.53 -10.62 -24.55
N ASP A 259 -25.34 -10.14 -23.59
CA ASP A 259 -26.08 -8.89 -23.68
C ASP A 259 -25.18 -7.64 -23.52
N ALA A 260 -25.38 -6.63 -24.36
CA ALA A 260 -24.56 -5.42 -24.36
C ALA A 260 -24.82 -4.53 -23.15
N SER A 261 -26.07 -4.37 -22.75
CA SER A 261 -26.45 -3.54 -21.60
C SER A 261 -25.94 -4.14 -20.29
N SER A 262 -26.08 -5.45 -20.12
CA SER A 262 -25.58 -6.18 -18.95
C SER A 262 -24.06 -6.16 -18.87
N GLN A 263 -23.37 -6.34 -20.01
CA GLN A 263 -21.91 -6.28 -20.07
C GLN A 263 -21.40 -4.86 -19.77
N PHE A 264 -22.10 -3.82 -20.23
CA PHE A 264 -21.79 -2.42 -19.93
C PHE A 264 -21.88 -2.12 -18.44
N VAL A 265 -22.99 -2.50 -17.80
CA VAL A 265 -23.19 -2.25 -16.36
C VAL A 265 -22.15 -3.02 -15.54
N ALA A 266 -21.93 -4.30 -15.86
CA ALA A 266 -20.91 -5.11 -15.19
C ALA A 266 -19.50 -4.51 -15.36
N ALA A 267 -19.18 -4.01 -16.55
CA ALA A 267 -17.91 -3.35 -16.80
C ALA A 267 -17.75 -2.04 -16.04
N ALA A 268 -18.78 -1.19 -16.03
CA ALA A 268 -18.76 0.05 -15.27
C ALA A 268 -18.48 -0.22 -13.77
N LEU A 269 -19.08 -1.28 -13.22
CA LEU A 269 -18.84 -1.71 -11.84
C LEU A 269 -17.42 -2.25 -11.64
N VAL A 270 -16.93 -3.17 -12.49
CA VAL A 270 -15.58 -3.74 -12.39
C VAL A 270 -14.51 -2.64 -12.49
N CYS A 271 -14.62 -1.75 -13.48
CA CYS A 271 -13.70 -0.64 -13.64
C CYS A 271 -13.73 0.31 -12.44
N SER A 272 -14.93 0.63 -11.92
CA SER A 272 -15.07 1.46 -10.70
C SER A 272 -14.42 0.82 -9.47
N VAL A 273 -14.57 -0.50 -9.30
CA VAL A 273 -13.93 -1.23 -8.19
C VAL A 273 -12.42 -1.19 -8.32
N ILE A 274 -11.88 -1.42 -9.52
CA ILE A 274 -10.43 -1.35 -9.78
C ILE A 274 -9.92 0.07 -9.52
N GLU A 275 -10.56 1.08 -10.12
CA GLU A 275 -10.16 2.49 -9.98
C GLU A 275 -10.19 2.96 -8.53
N TYR A 276 -11.27 2.66 -7.80
CA TYR A 276 -11.40 3.00 -6.39
C TYR A 276 -10.34 2.30 -5.55
N SER A 277 -10.13 1.00 -5.76
CA SER A 277 -9.19 0.19 -4.98
C SER A 277 -7.75 0.63 -5.22
N VAL A 278 -7.36 0.87 -6.48
CA VAL A 278 -6.02 1.36 -6.82
C VAL A 278 -5.81 2.76 -6.29
N GLY A 279 -6.79 3.67 -6.43
CA GLY A 279 -6.72 5.03 -5.89
C GLY A 279 -6.55 5.03 -4.37
N ALA A 280 -7.33 4.21 -3.66
CA ALA A 280 -7.22 4.06 -2.20
C ALA A 280 -5.89 3.43 -1.76
N LEU A 281 -5.42 2.40 -2.47
CA LEU A 281 -4.14 1.76 -2.20
C LEU A 281 -2.97 2.72 -2.40
N LEU A 282 -2.97 3.48 -3.49
CA LEU A 282 -1.96 4.50 -3.77
C LEU A 282 -1.96 5.58 -2.68
N GLU A 283 -3.13 6.10 -2.33
CA GLU A 283 -3.23 7.12 -1.27
C GLU A 283 -2.71 6.61 0.09
N LYS A 284 -2.99 5.35 0.43
CA LYS A 284 -2.51 4.72 1.67
C LYS A 284 -1.00 4.44 1.66
N THR A 285 -0.44 4.06 0.51
CA THR A 285 0.97 3.63 0.40
C THR A 285 1.93 4.80 0.13
N THR A 286 1.54 5.76 -0.71
CA THR A 286 2.37 6.92 -1.07
C THR A 286 2.04 8.17 -0.27
N GLY A 287 0.89 8.21 0.41
CA GLY A 287 0.37 9.42 1.04
C GLY A 287 -0.08 10.49 0.04
N ALA A 288 -0.20 10.13 -1.24
CA ALA A 288 -0.54 11.04 -2.32
C ALA A 288 -1.78 10.58 -3.10
N ARG A 289 -2.62 11.54 -3.45
CA ARG A 289 -3.78 11.36 -4.32
C ARG A 289 -3.42 11.83 -5.72
N PHE A 290 -3.37 10.89 -6.66
CA PHE A 290 -2.93 11.11 -8.05
C PHE A 290 -4.03 11.72 -8.94
N TRP A 291 -5.29 11.42 -8.69
CA TRP A 291 -6.45 12.00 -9.37
C TRP A 291 -7.54 12.38 -8.39
N ASP A 292 -8.37 13.36 -8.76
CA ASP A 292 -9.43 13.88 -7.90
C ASP A 292 -10.66 14.34 -8.70
N TYR A 293 -11.74 13.56 -8.56
CA TYR A 293 -13.05 13.78 -9.15
C TYR A 293 -14.05 14.45 -8.21
N SER A 294 -13.63 15.03 -7.08
CA SER A 294 -14.54 15.68 -6.11
C SER A 294 -15.41 16.79 -6.71
N HIS A 295 -14.91 17.43 -7.77
CA HIS A 295 -15.63 18.46 -8.55
C HIS A 295 -16.71 17.93 -9.50
N LEU A 296 -16.80 16.61 -9.73
CA LEU A 296 -17.80 16.01 -10.62
C LEU A 296 -18.99 15.50 -9.81
N PRO A 297 -20.22 15.56 -10.36
CA PRO A 297 -21.38 15.00 -9.70
C PRO A 297 -21.28 13.48 -9.59
N PHE A 298 -21.98 12.90 -8.61
CA PHE A 298 -21.99 11.45 -8.35
C PHE A 298 -20.58 10.86 -8.16
N ASN A 299 -19.68 11.61 -7.54
CA ASN A 299 -18.37 11.11 -7.16
C ASN A 299 -18.44 10.37 -5.81
N LEU A 300 -17.57 9.36 -5.65
CA LEU A 300 -17.39 8.67 -4.37
C LEU A 300 -16.01 9.01 -3.81
N HIS A 301 -15.97 9.81 -2.74
CA HIS A 301 -14.75 10.30 -2.09
C HIS A 301 -13.76 11.00 -3.05
N GLY A 302 -14.22 11.47 -4.21
CA GLY A 302 -13.39 11.99 -5.29
C GLY A 302 -12.51 10.96 -6.00
N ARG A 303 -12.65 9.65 -5.76
CA ARG A 303 -11.81 8.60 -6.38
C ARG A 303 -12.37 8.04 -7.67
N ILE A 304 -13.69 7.95 -7.76
CA ILE A 304 -14.44 7.51 -8.93
C ILE A 304 -15.64 8.45 -9.10
N CYS A 305 -16.21 8.52 -10.30
CA CYS A 305 -17.50 9.17 -10.52
C CYS A 305 -18.30 8.46 -11.61
N LEU A 306 -19.61 8.69 -11.62
CA LEU A 306 -20.53 8.05 -12.57
C LEU A 306 -20.15 8.30 -14.04
N TYR A 307 -19.69 9.51 -14.36
CA TYR A 307 -19.28 9.87 -15.73
C TYR A 307 -18.17 8.93 -16.25
N TRP A 308 -17.09 8.76 -15.47
CA TRP A 308 -15.97 7.89 -15.87
C TRP A 308 -16.34 6.41 -15.79
N ALA A 309 -17.19 6.01 -14.83
CA ALA A 309 -17.73 4.65 -14.79
C ALA A 309 -18.45 4.28 -16.10
N CYS A 310 -19.26 5.20 -16.63
CA CYS A 310 -19.92 5.02 -17.93
C CYS A 310 -18.92 4.99 -19.10
N ALA A 311 -17.95 5.91 -19.12
CA ALA A 311 -16.92 5.92 -20.16
C ALA A 311 -16.12 4.61 -20.19
N PHE A 312 -15.72 4.09 -19.03
CA PHE A 312 -15.04 2.80 -18.91
C PHE A 312 -15.94 1.63 -19.26
N GLY A 313 -17.24 1.68 -18.93
CA GLY A 313 -18.21 0.68 -19.36
C GLY A 313 -18.27 0.55 -20.89
N LEU A 314 -18.34 1.69 -21.60
CA LEU A 314 -18.31 1.73 -23.08
C LEU A 314 -16.97 1.23 -23.63
N GLY A 315 -15.86 1.65 -23.03
CA GLY A 315 -14.53 1.19 -23.41
C GLY A 315 -14.37 -0.33 -23.27
N ALA A 316 -14.87 -0.90 -22.17
CA ALA A 316 -14.84 -2.33 -21.92
C ALA A 316 -15.68 -3.14 -22.89
N LEU A 317 -16.83 -2.61 -23.36
CA LEU A 317 -17.60 -3.24 -24.44
C LEU A 317 -16.76 -3.36 -25.72
N CYS A 318 -16.08 -2.27 -26.09
CA CYS A 318 -15.19 -2.24 -27.25
C CYS A 318 -14.05 -3.25 -27.07
N ILE A 319 -13.45 -3.32 -25.88
CA ILE A 319 -12.40 -4.28 -25.54
C ILE A 319 -12.88 -5.72 -25.72
N CYS A 320 -14.00 -6.07 -25.09
CA CYS A 320 -14.48 -7.45 -25.05
C CYS A 320 -14.98 -7.95 -26.41
N ARG A 321 -15.65 -7.08 -27.19
CA ARG A 321 -16.31 -7.48 -28.44
C ARG A 321 -15.48 -7.25 -29.70
N LEU A 322 -14.49 -6.36 -29.66
CA LEU A 322 -13.73 -5.97 -30.84
C LEU A 322 -12.21 -6.06 -30.63
N VAL A 323 -11.69 -5.32 -29.66
CA VAL A 323 -10.24 -5.06 -29.58
C VAL A 323 -9.47 -6.31 -29.15
N GLU A 324 -9.86 -6.98 -28.06
CA GLU A 324 -9.12 -8.15 -27.58
C GLU A 324 -9.23 -9.34 -28.56
N PRO A 325 -10.42 -9.69 -29.11
CA PRO A 325 -10.49 -10.73 -30.14
C PRO A 325 -9.60 -10.44 -31.35
N ALA A 326 -9.55 -9.18 -31.82
CA ALA A 326 -8.69 -8.78 -32.93
C ALA A 326 -7.20 -8.85 -32.57
N LEU A 327 -6.82 -8.39 -31.36
CA LEU A 327 -5.45 -8.43 -30.87
C LEU A 327 -4.95 -9.87 -30.74
N LEU A 328 -5.75 -10.76 -30.14
CA LEU A 328 -5.41 -12.17 -30.02
C LEU A 328 -5.35 -12.88 -31.37
N GLY A 329 -6.23 -12.52 -32.31
CA GLY A 329 -6.16 -12.98 -33.70
C GLY A 329 -4.85 -12.59 -34.37
N LEU A 330 -4.43 -11.33 -34.22
CA LEU A 330 -3.15 -10.84 -34.75
C LEU A 330 -1.94 -11.57 -34.13
N LEU A 331 -1.93 -11.74 -32.81
CA LEU A 331 -0.88 -12.47 -32.11
C LEU A 331 -0.84 -13.95 -32.50
N GLY A 332 -1.99 -14.54 -32.85
CA GLY A 332 -2.10 -15.92 -33.34
C GLY A 332 -1.45 -16.15 -34.70
N HIS A 333 -1.27 -15.10 -35.52
CA HIS A 333 -0.55 -15.20 -36.80
C HIS A 333 0.98 -15.17 -36.64
N LEU A 334 1.48 -14.80 -35.47
CA LEU A 334 2.92 -14.72 -35.21
C LEU A 334 3.48 -16.05 -34.69
N PRO A 335 4.73 -16.41 -35.04
CA PRO A 335 5.41 -17.53 -34.43
C PRO A 335 5.44 -17.43 -32.90
N VAL A 336 5.14 -18.54 -32.21
CA VAL A 336 5.05 -18.60 -30.73
C VAL A 336 6.31 -18.06 -30.04
N LEU A 337 7.49 -18.30 -30.64
CA LEU A 337 8.75 -17.78 -30.12
C LEU A 337 8.79 -16.25 -30.11
N ILE A 338 8.32 -15.59 -31.17
CA ILE A 338 8.28 -14.12 -31.26
C ILE A 338 7.35 -13.57 -30.17
N VAL A 339 6.14 -14.13 -30.04
CA VAL A 339 5.19 -13.70 -29.00
C VAL A 339 5.77 -13.84 -27.59
N ARG A 340 6.45 -14.96 -27.30
CA ARG A 340 7.10 -15.20 -26.00
C ARG A 340 8.26 -14.24 -25.74
N LEU A 341 9.13 -14.02 -26.73
CA LEU A 341 10.25 -13.09 -26.60
C LEU A 341 9.78 -11.64 -26.44
N SER A 342 8.80 -11.20 -27.24
CA SER A 342 8.20 -9.88 -27.12
C SER A 342 7.55 -9.68 -25.76
N ALA A 343 6.81 -10.68 -25.26
CA ALA A 343 6.21 -10.63 -23.92
C ALA A 343 7.26 -10.53 -22.81
N PHE A 344 8.34 -11.32 -22.92
CA PHE A 344 9.45 -11.26 -21.98
C PHE A 344 10.14 -9.89 -21.97
N ILE A 345 10.45 -9.34 -23.15
CA ILE A 345 11.06 -8.02 -23.31
C ILE A 345 10.16 -6.93 -22.73
N ALA A 346 8.85 -6.97 -23.06
CA ALA A 346 7.88 -6.01 -22.54
C ALA A 346 7.80 -6.08 -21.00
N ALA A 347 7.71 -7.28 -20.42
CA ALA A 347 7.67 -7.46 -18.98
C ALA A 347 8.95 -6.91 -18.30
N VAL A 348 10.13 -7.23 -18.82
CA VAL A 348 11.40 -6.71 -18.29
C VAL A 348 11.47 -5.19 -18.40
N ALA A 349 11.11 -4.61 -19.55
CA ALA A 349 11.10 -3.16 -19.73
C ALA A 349 10.18 -2.47 -18.72
N MET A 350 8.97 -3.01 -18.51
CA MET A 350 8.00 -2.46 -17.56
C MET A 350 8.45 -2.61 -16.10
N MET A 351 9.13 -3.71 -15.75
CA MET A 351 9.72 -3.88 -14.40
C MET A 351 10.83 -2.87 -14.14
N VAL A 352 11.73 -2.67 -15.11
CA VAL A 352 12.80 -1.66 -15.02
C VAL A 352 12.19 -0.26 -14.89
N ASP A 353 11.17 0.04 -15.69
CA ASP A 353 10.47 1.32 -15.64
C ASP A 353 9.80 1.55 -14.28
N ALA A 354 9.08 0.56 -13.76
CA ALA A 354 8.44 0.64 -12.46
C ALA A 354 9.46 0.88 -11.34
N ALA A 355 10.62 0.20 -11.38
CA ALA A 355 11.70 0.40 -10.43
C ALA A 355 12.27 1.83 -10.50
N CYS A 356 12.57 2.32 -11.71
CA CYS A 356 13.05 3.68 -11.93
C CYS A 356 12.02 4.74 -11.52
N SER A 357 10.74 4.50 -11.80
CA SER A 357 9.62 5.36 -11.44
C SER A 357 9.44 5.45 -9.93
N LEU A 358 9.56 4.33 -9.23
CA LEU A 358 9.51 4.27 -7.76
C LEU A 358 10.72 4.97 -7.13
N ALA A 359 11.92 4.81 -7.70
CA ALA A 359 13.10 5.53 -7.27
C ALA A 359 12.96 7.05 -7.46
N SER A 360 12.36 7.49 -8.58
CA SER A 360 12.01 8.89 -8.85
C SER A 360 10.99 9.43 -7.83
N TRP A 361 9.97 8.66 -7.49
CA TRP A 361 8.98 9.04 -6.46
C TRP A 361 9.61 9.18 -5.07
N ARG A 362 10.45 8.22 -4.66
CA ARG A 362 11.17 8.27 -3.38
C ARG A 362 12.06 9.50 -3.29
N ARG A 363 12.81 9.81 -4.35
CA ARG A 363 13.63 11.03 -4.42
C ARG A 363 12.80 12.29 -4.23
N LEU A 364 11.64 12.41 -4.89
CA LEU A 364 10.74 13.55 -4.69
C LEU A 364 10.25 13.63 -3.24
N SER A 365 9.84 12.50 -2.65
CA SER A 365 9.40 12.45 -1.25
C SER A 365 10.49 12.89 -0.27
N ASP A 366 11.73 12.44 -0.46
CA ASP A 366 12.88 12.81 0.38
C ASP A 366 13.25 14.29 0.25
N GLN A 367 13.04 14.88 -0.92
CA GLN A 367 13.25 16.32 -1.14
C GLN A 367 12.16 17.12 -0.43
N LEU A 368 10.89 16.71 -0.56
CA LEU A 368 9.78 17.38 0.13
C LEU A 368 9.90 17.28 1.66
N GLU A 369 10.36 16.15 2.20
CA GLU A 369 10.60 16.02 3.64
C GLU A 369 11.77 16.91 4.11
N ARG A 370 12.84 17.03 3.32
CA ARG A 370 13.94 17.95 3.64
C ARG A 370 13.50 19.41 3.69
N VAL A 371 12.70 19.83 2.71
CA VAL A 371 12.14 21.19 2.68
C VAL A 371 11.17 21.40 3.83
N ARG A 372 10.38 20.37 4.19
CA ARG A 372 9.50 20.40 5.37
C ARG A 372 10.28 20.60 6.65
N ALA A 373 11.38 19.85 6.84
CA ALA A 373 12.23 19.96 8.02
C ALA A 373 12.86 21.35 8.14
N ASP A 374 13.46 21.86 7.05
CA ASP A 374 14.05 23.20 7.04
C ASP A 374 13.01 24.30 7.32
N LEU A 375 11.79 24.17 6.79
CA LEU A 375 10.70 25.11 7.09
C LEU A 375 10.27 25.04 8.57
N ALA A 376 10.21 23.83 9.15
CA ALA A 376 9.88 23.65 10.56
C ALA A 376 10.95 24.26 11.48
N ASP A 377 12.23 24.05 11.17
CA ASP A 377 13.35 24.62 11.93
C ASP A 377 13.32 26.15 11.90
N ARG A 378 13.04 26.75 10.73
CA ARG A 378 12.90 28.22 10.59
C ARG A 378 11.74 28.79 11.37
N ILE A 379 10.59 28.10 11.36
CA ILE A 379 9.43 28.53 12.16
C ILE A 379 9.79 28.47 13.64
N ASN A 380 10.47 27.42 14.08
CA ASN A 380 10.91 27.29 15.47
C ASN A 380 11.95 28.34 15.87
N GLU A 381 12.93 28.65 15.00
CA GLU A 381 13.89 29.74 15.20
C GLU A 381 13.17 31.10 15.27
N SER A 382 12.25 31.39 14.33
CA SER A 382 11.50 32.65 14.34
C SER A 382 10.61 32.81 15.58
N LEU A 383 10.05 31.72 16.09
CA LEU A 383 9.27 31.71 17.33
C LEU A 383 10.17 31.93 18.55
N ALA A 384 11.37 31.33 18.56
CA ALA A 384 12.36 31.55 19.62
C ALA A 384 12.84 33.02 19.64
N ASP A 385 13.19 33.59 18.48
CA ASP A 385 13.59 35.00 18.36
C ASP A 385 12.47 35.95 18.79
N ALA A 386 11.21 35.65 18.45
CA ALA A 386 10.05 36.43 18.89
C ALA A 386 9.84 36.32 20.41
N SER A 387 10.01 35.12 20.98
CA SER A 387 9.94 34.89 22.43
C SER A 387 11.03 35.66 23.16
N ASP A 388 12.29 35.58 22.70
CA ASP A 388 13.41 36.30 23.30
C ASP A 388 13.22 37.81 23.21
N SER A 389 12.73 38.32 22.07
CA SER A 389 12.40 39.74 21.92
C SER A 389 11.26 40.21 22.84
N MET A 390 10.28 39.35 23.13
CA MET A 390 9.22 39.64 24.10
C MET A 390 9.74 39.64 25.54
N LEU A 391 10.60 38.68 25.89
CA LEU A 391 11.26 38.62 27.20
C LEU A 391 12.11 39.87 27.46
N GLU A 392 12.79 40.41 26.43
CA GLU A 392 13.54 41.67 26.53
C GLU A 392 12.66 42.92 26.69
N ARG A 393 11.38 42.85 26.29
CA ARG A 393 10.42 43.95 26.44
C ARG A 393 9.66 43.93 27.76
N ILE A 394 9.91 42.94 28.63
CA ILE A 394 9.35 42.91 29.97
C ILE A 394 10.02 44.01 30.78
N PRO A 395 9.28 45.03 31.28
CA PRO A 395 9.87 46.07 32.10
C PRO A 395 10.40 45.49 33.42
N ASP A 396 11.57 45.95 33.89
CA ASP A 396 12.20 45.45 35.14
C ASP A 396 11.24 45.52 36.35
N SER A 397 10.31 46.48 36.37
CA SER A 397 9.25 46.62 37.39
C SER A 397 8.21 45.49 37.40
N ALA A 398 8.02 44.79 36.28
CA ALA A 398 7.16 43.61 36.21
C ALA A 398 7.87 42.36 36.74
N ILE A 399 9.20 42.27 36.63
CA ILE A 399 9.99 41.16 37.18
C ILE A 399 10.04 41.24 38.71
N ASP A 400 10.19 42.45 39.27
CA ASP A 400 10.12 42.66 40.73
C ASP A 400 8.70 42.42 41.30
N SER A 401 7.66 42.66 40.51
CA SER A 401 6.25 42.37 40.86
C SER A 401 5.89 40.89 40.85
N VAL A 402 6.66 40.02 40.20
CA VAL A 402 6.38 38.57 40.14
C VAL A 402 6.98 37.84 41.35
N ALA A 403 8.08 38.36 41.91
CA ALA A 403 8.64 37.88 43.18
C ALA A 403 7.76 38.24 44.39
N GLN A 404 6.93 39.28 44.28
CA GLN A 404 5.97 39.68 45.30
C GLN A 404 4.52 39.41 44.87
N THR A 405 3.98 38.35 45.46
CA THR A 405 2.59 38.27 45.95
C THR A 405 1.52 37.70 45.01
N HIS A 406 0.91 36.62 45.51
CA HIS A 406 -0.25 35.84 45.05
C HIS A 406 -1.57 36.59 44.73
N VAL A 407 -1.58 37.92 44.55
CA VAL A 407 -2.83 38.70 44.41
C VAL A 407 -3.08 39.25 43.00
N ARG A 408 -2.20 39.02 42.01
CA ARG A 408 -2.35 39.59 40.65
C ARG A 408 -2.53 38.61 39.49
N SER A 409 -3.01 37.39 39.75
CA SER A 409 -3.23 36.38 38.69
C SER A 409 -4.16 36.85 37.57
N ARG A 410 -5.18 37.69 37.85
CA ARG A 410 -6.06 38.23 36.78
C ARG A 410 -5.40 39.28 35.90
N ALA A 411 -4.59 40.17 36.47
CA ALA A 411 -3.90 41.21 35.71
C ALA A 411 -2.76 40.60 34.88
N VAL A 412 -2.04 39.63 35.44
CA VAL A 412 -1.02 38.86 34.73
C VAL A 412 -1.65 38.04 33.60
N ASN A 413 -2.79 37.38 33.83
CA ASN A 413 -3.49 36.63 32.78
C ASN A 413 -4.07 37.53 31.68
N ALA A 414 -4.58 38.72 32.01
CA ALA A 414 -5.06 39.69 31.03
C ALA A 414 -3.92 40.27 30.18
N TRP A 415 -2.79 40.60 30.81
CA TRP A 415 -1.59 41.07 30.11
C TRP A 415 -0.94 39.98 29.26
N LEU A 416 -0.88 38.73 29.74
CA LEU A 416 -0.43 37.56 28.96
C LEU A 416 -1.37 37.26 27.78
N ALA A 417 -2.67 37.51 27.92
CA ALA A 417 -3.64 37.37 26.82
C ALA A 417 -3.44 38.46 25.76
N GLU A 418 -3.26 39.73 26.15
CA GLU A 418 -2.95 40.83 25.23
C GLU A 418 -1.59 40.63 24.50
N LEU A 419 -0.58 40.13 25.21
CA LEU A 419 0.71 39.76 24.60
C LEU A 419 0.57 38.56 23.66
N GLY A 420 -0.25 37.58 24.02
CA GLY A 420 -0.57 36.43 23.17
C GLY A 420 -1.22 36.86 21.86
N ASP A 421 -2.20 37.76 21.91
CA ASP A 421 -2.90 38.29 20.75
C ASP A 421 -1.99 39.17 19.87
N ALA A 422 -1.16 40.04 20.47
CA ALA A 422 -0.18 40.83 19.73
C ALA A 422 0.93 39.97 19.09
N ALA A 423 1.35 38.89 19.73
CA ALA A 423 2.27 37.89 19.16
C ALA A 423 1.63 37.16 17.98
N LEU A 424 0.37 36.75 18.13
CA LEU A 424 -0.42 36.08 17.11
C LEU A 424 -0.65 36.99 15.90
N ASP A 425 -0.92 38.28 16.11
CA ASP A 425 -1.11 39.25 15.02
C ASP A 425 0.20 39.58 14.31
N ALA A 426 1.32 39.71 15.02
CA ALA A 426 2.65 39.87 14.40
C ALA A 426 3.09 38.61 13.60
N LEU A 427 2.70 37.41 14.07
CA LEU A 427 2.88 36.14 13.33
C LEU A 427 1.97 36.05 12.10
N ARG A 428 0.74 36.56 12.20
CA ARG A 428 -0.26 36.60 11.13
C ARG A 428 0.11 37.59 10.02
N GLU A 429 0.79 38.67 10.38
CA GLU A 429 1.28 39.68 9.43
C GLU A 429 2.52 39.19 8.65
N LYS A 430 3.33 38.30 9.23
CA LYS A 430 4.56 37.76 8.62
C LYS A 430 4.42 36.41 7.91
N ALA A 431 3.35 35.65 8.14
CA ALA A 431 3.13 34.36 7.48
C ALA A 431 1.64 34.08 7.19
N SER A 432 1.32 33.77 5.94
CA SER A 432 0.05 33.14 5.57
C SER A 432 0.01 31.70 6.10
N MET A 433 -0.51 31.54 7.32
CA MET A 433 -0.45 30.32 8.13
C MET A 433 -1.18 29.10 7.52
N PRO A 434 -0.50 27.96 7.31
CA PRO A 434 -1.12 26.67 7.01
C PRO A 434 -1.65 25.95 8.26
N THR A 435 -2.62 25.04 8.05
CA THR A 435 -3.42 24.27 9.03
C THR A 435 -2.66 23.32 9.97
N PHE A 436 -1.32 23.41 10.08
CA PHE A 436 -0.48 22.44 10.83
C PHE A 436 -0.31 22.77 12.33
N ILE A 437 -1.02 23.77 12.87
CA ILE A 437 -0.95 24.11 14.30
C ILE A 437 -1.89 23.23 15.12
N ALA A 438 -1.58 21.94 15.23
CA ALA A 438 -2.00 21.14 16.38
C ALA A 438 -0.79 20.72 17.24
N ASP A 439 0.40 20.61 16.62
CA ASP A 439 1.64 20.24 17.32
C ASP A 439 2.45 21.46 17.77
N GLY A 440 2.41 22.58 17.03
CA GLY A 440 3.09 23.83 17.43
C GLY A 440 2.50 24.47 18.69
N ALA A 441 1.20 24.30 18.93
CA ALA A 441 0.54 24.78 20.14
C ALA A 441 1.07 24.09 21.40
N ARG A 442 1.54 22.84 21.31
CA ARG A 442 2.22 22.16 22.43
C ARG A 442 3.59 22.75 22.71
N GLY A 443 4.32 23.15 21.67
CA GLY A 443 5.60 23.86 21.80
C GLY A 443 5.44 25.23 22.47
N LEU A 444 4.40 25.98 22.08
CA LEU A 444 4.06 27.26 22.70
C LEU A 444 3.61 27.07 24.17
N ALA A 445 2.79 26.05 24.46
CA ALA A 445 2.38 25.71 25.82
C ALA A 445 3.54 25.21 26.69
N LEU A 446 4.52 24.50 26.11
CA LEU A 446 5.75 24.08 26.78
C LEU A 446 6.72 25.24 27.01
N ALA A 447 6.81 26.19 26.09
CA ALA A 447 7.58 27.42 26.25
C ALA A 447 6.96 28.32 27.32
N ALA A 448 5.63 28.51 27.29
CA ALA A 448 4.90 29.23 28.33
C ALA A 448 5.03 28.55 29.71
N ARG A 449 5.00 27.21 29.77
CA ARG A 449 5.29 26.45 31.01
C ARG A 449 6.74 26.61 31.47
N ARG A 450 7.73 26.58 30.58
CA ARG A 450 9.15 26.81 30.94
C ARG A 450 9.39 28.22 31.48
N VAL A 451 8.69 29.22 30.96
CA VAL A 451 8.72 30.60 31.47
C VAL A 451 8.06 30.67 32.86
N ALA A 452 6.97 29.96 33.08
CA ALA A 452 6.34 29.85 34.40
C ALA A 452 7.21 29.10 35.42
N ASP A 453 7.93 28.06 34.99
CA ASP A 453 8.75 27.20 35.86
C ASP A 453 10.16 27.79 36.13
N ALA A 454 10.70 28.64 35.24
CA ALA A 454 12.04 29.24 35.40
C ALA A 454 12.08 30.51 36.27
N ALA A 455 10.92 30.97 36.77
CA ALA A 455 10.76 32.25 37.46
C ALA A 455 11.53 32.44 38.80
N PRO A 456 12.08 31.43 39.50
CA PRO A 456 12.90 31.71 40.69
C PRO A 456 14.42 31.57 40.51
N SER A 457 14.97 31.13 39.37
CA SER A 457 16.39 30.77 39.31
C SER A 457 17.06 30.94 37.93
N MET A 458 17.34 32.17 37.50
CA MET A 458 18.29 32.43 36.42
C MET A 458 19.13 33.69 36.69
N PRO A 459 20.48 33.60 36.64
CA PRO A 459 21.33 34.79 36.65
C PRO A 459 21.18 35.54 35.32
N ARG A 460 21.15 36.89 35.40
CA ARG A 460 21.07 37.80 34.25
C ARG A 460 22.15 37.46 33.18
N PRO A 461 21.80 37.32 31.89
CA PRO A 461 22.80 37.14 30.85
C PRO A 461 23.61 38.44 30.68
N SER A 462 24.93 38.27 30.54
CA SER A 462 25.88 39.36 30.41
C SER A 462 25.68 40.15 29.12
N LEU A 463 25.96 41.46 29.21
CA LEU A 463 25.79 42.50 28.19
C LEU A 463 26.48 42.20 26.84
N SER A 464 27.35 41.19 26.77
CA SER A 464 28.06 40.76 25.57
C SER A 464 27.17 40.15 24.49
N ARG A 465 25.93 39.74 24.81
CA ARG A 465 24.97 39.26 23.79
C ARG A 465 24.18 40.39 23.10
N ARG A 466 24.21 41.62 23.63
CA ARG A 466 23.48 42.79 23.07
C ARG A 466 24.07 43.36 21.78
N LEU A 467 25.30 42.97 21.41
CA LEU A 467 26.01 43.54 20.25
C LEU A 467 26.15 42.59 19.06
N ALA A 468 25.60 41.37 19.13
CA ALA A 468 25.53 40.47 17.99
C ALA A 468 24.31 40.84 17.11
N GLY A 469 24.44 41.96 16.40
CA GLY A 469 23.42 42.50 15.51
C GLY A 469 22.90 41.50 14.47
N LYS A 470 21.60 41.64 14.18
CA LYS A 470 20.94 41.29 12.91
C LYS A 470 21.51 40.02 12.25
N ARG A 471 21.13 38.83 12.74
CA ARG A 471 21.25 37.62 11.92
C ARG A 471 20.31 37.76 10.72
N MET A 472 20.93 38.06 9.59
CA MET A 472 20.32 38.17 8.27
C MET A 472 19.42 36.96 8.01
N SER A 473 18.16 37.22 7.65
CA SER A 473 17.21 36.21 7.20
C SER A 473 17.86 35.33 6.13
N ARG A 474 18.19 34.07 6.46
CA ARG A 474 18.72 33.12 5.48
C ARG A 474 17.69 32.99 4.35
N PRO A 475 18.07 33.08 3.07
CA PRO A 475 17.13 32.86 1.97
C PRO A 475 16.47 31.49 2.13
N VAL A 476 15.18 31.38 1.79
CA VAL A 476 14.46 30.09 1.68
C VAL A 476 15.31 29.19 0.79
N PRO A 477 15.57 27.92 1.15
CA PRO A 477 16.37 27.05 0.31
C PRO A 477 15.73 27.02 -1.07
N SER A 478 16.50 27.42 -2.09
CA SER A 478 16.04 27.23 -3.45
C SER A 478 15.96 25.72 -3.65
N VAL A 479 14.74 25.22 -3.68
CA VAL A 479 14.50 23.83 -4.00
C VAL A 479 14.98 23.64 -5.44
N SER A 480 16.17 23.06 -5.61
CA SER A 480 16.76 22.73 -6.91
C SER A 480 16.15 21.42 -7.44
N LEU A 481 14.81 21.37 -7.50
CA LEU A 481 14.13 20.25 -8.13
C LEU A 481 14.38 20.32 -9.63
N SER A 482 14.93 19.23 -10.17
CA SER A 482 15.12 19.08 -11.59
C SER A 482 13.77 18.86 -12.29
N ARG A 483 13.74 19.02 -13.62
CA ARG A 483 12.59 18.66 -14.46
C ARG A 483 12.13 17.21 -14.21
N ARG A 484 13.06 16.31 -13.86
CA ARG A 484 12.76 14.91 -13.56
C ARG A 484 12.02 14.74 -12.25
N ASP A 485 12.33 15.54 -11.24
CA ASP A 485 11.70 15.45 -9.92
C ASP A 485 10.28 16.05 -9.93
N LEU A 486 10.06 17.09 -10.75
CA LEU A 486 8.77 17.75 -10.90
C LEU A 486 7.82 17.06 -11.89
N ARG A 487 8.25 15.95 -12.53
CA ARG A 487 7.45 15.28 -13.56
C ARG A 487 6.06 14.88 -13.08
N PHE A 488 5.93 14.47 -11.81
CA PHE A 488 4.66 14.01 -11.26
C PHE A 488 3.61 15.13 -11.20
N PHE A 489 4.02 16.38 -11.03
CA PHE A 489 3.10 17.53 -11.09
C PHE A 489 2.62 17.82 -12.50
N ASN A 490 3.41 17.46 -13.53
CA ASN A 490 3.00 17.56 -14.94
C ASN A 490 2.19 16.34 -15.40
N ALA A 491 2.50 15.15 -14.88
CA ALA A 491 1.79 13.92 -15.19
C ALA A 491 0.42 13.84 -14.50
N PHE A 492 0.26 14.50 -13.35
CA PHE A 492 -0.94 14.49 -12.53
C PHE A 492 -1.33 15.92 -12.15
N PRO A 493 -2.25 16.56 -12.90
CA PRO A 493 -2.59 17.97 -12.74
C PRO A 493 -3.15 18.29 -11.34
N ARG A 494 -3.81 17.29 -10.75
CA ARG A 494 -4.49 17.38 -9.45
C ARG A 494 -3.80 16.58 -8.36
N LEU A 495 -2.51 16.30 -8.52
CA LEU A 495 -1.70 15.60 -7.53
C LEU A 495 -1.72 16.35 -6.19
N ARG A 496 -2.22 15.71 -5.14
CA ARG A 496 -2.15 16.20 -3.77
C ARG A 496 -1.27 15.27 -2.96
N ILE A 497 -0.29 15.81 -2.23
CA ILE A 497 0.55 15.01 -1.34
C ILE A 497 0.24 15.48 0.07
N ASN A 498 -0.72 14.81 0.72
CA ASN A 498 -1.37 15.29 1.94
C ASN A 498 -0.37 15.69 3.04
N ARG A 499 0.74 14.97 3.18
CA ARG A 499 1.81 15.26 4.15
C ARG A 499 2.60 16.54 3.84
N TYR A 500 2.74 16.91 2.56
CA TYR A 500 3.62 17.99 2.09
C TYR A 500 2.86 19.18 1.49
N GLU A 501 1.54 19.20 1.56
CA GLU A 501 0.73 20.19 0.85
C GLU A 501 0.99 21.63 1.33
N GLY A 502 1.28 21.81 2.64
CA GLY A 502 1.71 23.09 3.19
C GLY A 502 3.05 23.56 2.62
N VAL A 503 4.01 22.64 2.42
CA VAL A 503 5.31 22.93 1.81
C VAL A 503 5.16 23.27 0.33
N ILE A 504 4.40 22.46 -0.41
CA ILE A 504 4.13 22.65 -1.85
C ILE A 504 3.54 24.04 -2.11
N ARG A 505 2.60 24.49 -1.26
CA ARG A 505 2.01 25.83 -1.31
C ARG A 505 3.04 26.91 -0.92
N ALA A 506 3.76 26.75 0.18
CA ALA A 506 4.74 27.73 0.64
C ALA A 506 5.87 27.99 -0.37
N THR A 507 6.26 26.98 -1.15
CA THR A 507 7.33 27.11 -2.15
C THR A 507 6.83 27.38 -3.58
N ASN A 508 5.52 27.59 -3.79
CA ASN A 508 4.88 27.71 -5.11
C ASN A 508 5.33 26.61 -6.10
N LEU A 509 5.46 25.38 -5.59
CA LEU A 509 6.11 24.29 -6.33
C LEU A 509 5.33 23.88 -7.58
N ARG A 510 3.99 23.94 -7.50
CA ARG A 510 3.08 23.66 -8.61
C ARG A 510 3.22 24.66 -9.75
N ASP A 511 3.40 25.94 -9.42
CA ASP A 511 3.54 27.00 -10.43
C ASP A 511 4.90 26.90 -11.13
N ARG A 512 5.97 26.65 -10.35
CA ARG A 512 7.31 26.37 -10.91
C ARG A 512 7.31 25.15 -11.83
N ALA A 513 6.61 24.08 -11.45
CA ALA A 513 6.44 22.92 -12.31
C ALA A 513 5.69 23.29 -13.60
N HIS A 514 4.56 24.00 -13.50
CA HIS A 514 3.80 24.45 -14.67
C HIS A 514 4.63 25.28 -15.63
N GLU A 515 5.38 26.27 -15.12
CA GLU A 515 6.23 27.15 -15.92
C GLU A 515 7.35 26.38 -16.62
N LEU A 516 8.02 25.47 -15.90
CA LEU A 516 9.13 24.68 -16.42
C LEU A 516 8.72 23.68 -17.51
N PHE A 517 7.48 23.21 -17.50
CA PHE A 517 6.92 22.38 -18.57
C PHE A 517 6.21 23.20 -19.66
N ARG A 518 6.02 24.52 -19.49
CA ARG A 518 5.47 25.45 -20.49
C ARG A 518 6.52 26.05 -21.41
N ARG A 519 7.77 26.12 -20.96
CA ARG A 519 8.95 26.34 -21.79
C ARG A 519 9.40 25.04 -22.44
#